data_AF-A0A936Y9T2-F1
#
_entry.id   AF-A0A936Y9T2-F1
#
_cell.length_a   1.000
_cell.length_b   1.000
_cell.length_c   1.000
_cell.angle_alpha   90.00
_cell.angle_beta   90.00
_cell.angle_gamma   90.00
#
_symmetry.space_group_name_H-M   'P 1'
#
loop_
_entity.id
_entity.type
_entity.pdbx_description
1 polymer ?
#
loop_
_entity_poly.entity_id
_entity_poly.type
_entity_poly.pdbx_seq_one_letter_code
_entity_poly.pdbx_strand_id
1 'polypeptide(L)'
;MAGPHKKNLELIESIKKLCDGERTSRQIGEQLGCSNKYVQDVMLRLSLPRRTRGSAVGELNGHYKHGRRIDRDGYVMVSAPPGHPHSRAYGYKKLGIILEHRLVMEKVLGRYLEPHEVVDHIDGCTLHNDPKNLRVFSSNAEHLRVTTTGIKKKYSAEGTAKLRDSRVNGHQFANPERICKYNHHKKRGEMRLKRILHAYELLGKDSPYLLGSELYLEKVLAMSDAEKDRLRAL
;
A
#
# COMPACT_ATOMS: atom_id res chain seq x y z
N MET A 1 -45.99 13.83 32.26
CA MET A 1 -44.73 14.07 31.51
C MET A 1 -43.68 13.08 31.99
N ALA A 2 -43.16 12.19 31.14
CA ALA A 2 -42.16 11.20 31.57
C ALA A 2 -40.84 11.90 31.98
N GLY A 3 -40.39 11.64 33.21
CA GLY A 3 -39.20 12.28 33.79
C GLY A 3 -37.89 11.93 33.07
N PRO A 4 -36.82 12.73 33.25
CA PRO A 4 -35.56 12.61 32.51
C PRO A 4 -34.89 11.23 32.65
N HIS A 5 -35.10 10.54 33.77
CA HIS A 5 -34.59 9.19 33.99
C HIS A 5 -35.26 8.11 33.10
N LYS A 6 -36.57 8.26 32.83
CA LYS A 6 -37.33 7.27 32.05
C LYS A 6 -36.96 7.33 30.56
N LYS A 7 -36.74 8.53 30.03
CA LYS A 7 -36.24 8.77 28.66
C LYS A 7 -34.85 8.17 28.43
N ASN A 8 -33.96 8.24 29.42
CA ASN A 8 -32.62 7.62 29.32
C ASN A 8 -32.69 6.08 29.29
N LEU A 9 -33.62 5.48 30.02
CA LEU A 9 -33.83 4.02 30.00
C LEU A 9 -34.39 3.56 28.65
N GLU A 10 -35.39 4.26 28.11
CA GLU A 10 -35.95 4.00 26.78
C GLU A 10 -34.90 4.14 25.67
N LEU A 11 -34.00 5.12 25.79
CA LEU A 11 -32.89 5.30 24.86
C LEU A 11 -31.87 4.16 24.93
N ILE A 12 -31.49 3.72 26.13
CA ILE A 12 -30.60 2.57 26.32
C ILE A 12 -31.21 1.29 25.74
N GLU A 13 -32.51 1.08 25.93
CA GLU A 13 -33.22 -0.09 25.40
C GLU A 13 -33.31 -0.05 23.87
N SER A 14 -33.48 1.14 23.30
CA SER A 14 -33.41 1.37 21.85
C SER A 14 -32.00 1.09 21.31
N ILE A 15 -30.95 1.50 22.02
CA ILE A 15 -29.55 1.18 21.66
C ILE A 15 -29.32 -0.34 21.69
N LYS A 16 -29.78 -1.05 22.73
CA LYS A 16 -29.67 -2.51 22.83
C LYS A 16 -30.27 -3.22 21.61
N LYS A 17 -31.44 -2.79 21.15
CA LYS A 17 -32.12 -3.37 19.98
C LYS A 17 -31.36 -3.14 18.67
N LEU A 18 -30.68 -2.01 18.55
CA LEU A 18 -29.93 -1.64 17.34
C LEU A 18 -28.48 -2.19 17.32
N CYS A 19 -27.98 -2.72 18.43
CA CYS A 19 -26.66 -3.34 18.50
C CYS A 19 -26.69 -4.76 17.93
N ASP A 20 -26.49 -4.88 16.62
CA ASP A 20 -26.40 -6.15 15.86
C ASP A 20 -24.96 -6.61 15.62
N GLY A 21 -23.96 -5.76 15.91
CA GLY A 21 -22.55 -6.01 15.58
C GLY A 21 -22.18 -5.66 14.13
N GLU A 22 -23.11 -5.17 13.31
CA GLU A 22 -22.87 -4.75 11.94
C GLU A 22 -22.87 -3.22 11.81
N ARG A 23 -23.83 -2.55 12.45
CA ARG A 23 -23.97 -1.09 12.42
C ARG A 23 -22.84 -0.39 13.16
N THR A 24 -22.44 0.76 12.64
CA THR A 24 -21.44 1.60 13.33
C THR A 24 -22.10 2.37 14.46
N SER A 25 -21.35 2.66 15.52
CA SER A 25 -21.83 3.48 16.65
C SER A 25 -22.24 4.90 16.21
N ARG A 26 -21.70 5.38 15.08
CA ARG A 26 -22.12 6.63 14.43
C ARG A 26 -23.52 6.51 13.84
N GLN A 27 -23.80 5.48 13.05
CA GLN A 27 -25.12 5.24 12.44
C GLN A 27 -26.21 5.07 13.50
N ILE A 28 -25.93 4.34 14.58
CA ILE A 28 -26.87 4.18 15.69
C ILE A 28 -27.13 5.53 16.38
N GLY A 29 -26.09 6.34 16.55
CA GLY A 29 -26.22 7.70 17.09
C GLY A 29 -27.08 8.60 16.21
N GLU A 30 -26.82 8.62 14.90
CA GLU A 30 -27.59 9.40 13.91
C GLU A 30 -29.06 8.96 13.87
N GLN A 31 -29.34 7.65 13.93
CA GLN A 31 -30.71 7.11 13.92
C GLN A 31 -31.52 7.46 15.19
N LEU A 32 -30.85 7.53 16.34
CA LEU A 32 -31.49 7.82 17.64
C LEU A 32 -31.36 9.30 18.06
N GLY A 33 -30.71 10.14 17.25
CA GLY A 33 -30.43 11.54 17.60
C GLY A 33 -29.51 11.72 18.81
N CYS A 34 -28.64 10.74 19.11
CA CYS A 34 -27.72 10.79 20.24
C CYS A 34 -26.25 10.81 19.80
N SER A 35 -25.36 11.26 20.68
CA SER A 35 -23.93 11.31 20.40
C SER A 35 -23.35 9.90 20.22
N ASN A 36 -22.52 9.71 19.20
CA ASN A 36 -21.76 8.48 18.98
C ASN A 36 -20.99 8.03 20.24
N LYS A 37 -20.43 8.98 21.01
CA LYS A 37 -19.69 8.69 22.24
C LYS A 37 -20.59 8.08 23.32
N TYR A 38 -21.85 8.52 23.39
CA TYR A 38 -22.84 7.97 24.32
C TYR A 38 -23.19 6.52 23.96
N VAL A 39 -23.41 6.24 22.67
CA VAL A 39 -23.64 4.87 22.19
C VAL A 39 -22.46 3.94 22.51
N GLN A 40 -21.22 4.40 22.30
CA GLN A 40 -20.02 3.63 22.62
C GLN A 40 -19.92 3.31 24.12
N ASP A 41 -20.23 4.28 24.98
CA ASP A 41 -20.18 4.09 26.44
C ASP A 41 -21.23 3.07 26.90
N VAL A 42 -22.45 3.15 26.38
CA VAL A 42 -23.52 2.17 26.65
C VAL A 42 -23.13 0.77 26.18
N MET A 43 -22.56 0.64 24.97
CA MET A 43 -22.06 -0.63 24.45
C MET A 43 -20.96 -1.24 25.32
N LEU A 44 -20.04 -0.42 25.82
CA LEU A 44 -18.96 -0.87 26.71
C LEU A 44 -19.50 -1.31 28.07
N ARG A 45 -20.38 -0.51 28.68
CA ARG A 45 -20.94 -0.78 30.01
C ARG A 45 -21.76 -2.05 30.04
N LEU A 46 -22.51 -2.32 28.97
CA LEU A 46 -23.42 -3.45 28.86
C LEU A 46 -22.84 -4.63 28.08
N SER A 47 -21.56 -4.57 27.71
CA SER A 47 -20.86 -5.60 26.93
C SER A 47 -21.65 -6.04 25.66
N LEU A 48 -22.27 -5.09 24.98
CA LEU A 48 -23.08 -5.35 23.78
C LEU A 48 -22.19 -5.75 22.58
N PRO A 49 -22.73 -6.54 21.63
CA PRO A 49 -22.01 -6.89 20.42
C PRO A 49 -21.64 -5.63 19.65
N ARG A 50 -20.34 -5.48 19.36
CA ARG A 50 -19.78 -4.34 18.64
C ARG A 50 -19.25 -4.82 17.31
N ARG A 51 -19.39 -3.96 16.29
CA ARG A 51 -18.66 -4.12 15.05
C ARG A 51 -17.17 -4.29 15.34
N THR A 52 -16.57 -5.32 14.77
CA THR A 52 -15.15 -5.63 14.94
C THR A 52 -14.31 -4.41 14.59
N ARG A 53 -13.36 -4.06 15.47
CA ARG A 53 -12.39 -2.98 15.19
C ARG A 53 -11.50 -3.42 14.04
N GLY A 54 -11.73 -2.85 12.86
CA GLY A 54 -10.97 -3.14 11.65
C GLY A 54 -11.31 -2.14 10.56
N SER A 55 -10.52 -2.15 9.48
CA SER A 55 -10.90 -1.43 8.25
C SER A 55 -12.28 -1.88 7.80
N ALA A 56 -13.02 -0.99 7.14
CA ALA A 56 -14.29 -1.35 6.52
C ALA A 56 -14.14 -2.61 5.64
N VAL A 57 -15.22 -3.36 5.50
CA VAL A 57 -15.28 -4.58 4.69
C VAL A 57 -16.06 -4.30 3.41
N GLY A 58 -15.71 -4.98 2.32
CA GLY A 58 -16.38 -4.82 1.02
C GLY A 58 -16.24 -3.42 0.45
N GLU A 59 -17.27 -2.96 -0.26
CA GLU A 59 -17.33 -1.69 -1.00
C GLU A 59 -17.10 -0.43 -0.15
N LEU A 60 -17.39 -0.52 1.15
CA LEU A 60 -17.16 0.56 2.12
C LEU A 60 -15.66 0.77 2.42
N ASN A 61 -14.82 -0.18 2.03
CA ASN A 61 -13.38 -0.03 2.08
C ASN A 61 -12.92 0.61 0.77
N GLY A 62 -12.39 1.84 0.83
CA GLY A 62 -11.84 2.50 -0.35
C GLY A 62 -10.75 1.68 -1.06
N HIS A 63 -10.06 0.78 -0.35
CA HIS A 63 -9.10 -0.15 -0.94
C HIS A 63 -9.72 -1.32 -1.71
N TYR A 64 -11.01 -1.59 -1.51
CA TYR A 64 -11.70 -2.75 -2.10
C TYR A 64 -12.41 -2.41 -3.40
N LYS A 65 -12.73 -1.14 -3.68
CA LYS A 65 -13.43 -0.70 -4.91
C LYS A 65 -12.90 -1.32 -6.21
N HIS A 66 -11.59 -1.57 -6.29
CA HIS A 66 -10.94 -2.14 -7.48
C HIS A 66 -10.16 -3.44 -7.18
N GLY A 67 -10.15 -3.91 -5.93
CA GLY A 67 -9.33 -5.06 -5.51
C GLY A 67 -7.81 -4.84 -5.60
N ARG A 68 -7.36 -3.64 -5.97
CA ARG A 68 -5.95 -3.25 -6.17
C ARG A 68 -5.53 -2.24 -5.11
N ARG A 69 -4.36 -2.44 -4.52
CA ARG A 69 -3.74 -1.51 -3.57
C ARG A 69 -2.27 -1.31 -3.90
N ILE A 70 -1.80 -0.07 -3.89
CA ILE A 70 -0.37 0.22 -4.12
C ILE A 70 0.38 0.29 -2.79
N ASP A 71 1.44 -0.50 -2.66
CA ASP A 71 2.32 -0.47 -1.50
C ASP A 71 3.24 0.75 -1.49
N ARG A 72 3.92 1.01 -0.37
CA ARG A 72 4.87 2.13 -0.21
C ARG A 72 6.04 2.09 -1.20
N ASP A 73 6.38 0.90 -1.70
CA ASP A 73 7.39 0.70 -2.74
C ASP A 73 6.87 1.00 -4.16
N GLY A 74 5.56 1.18 -4.31
CA GLY A 74 4.91 1.44 -5.59
C GLY A 74 4.58 0.17 -6.40
N TYR A 75 4.57 -1.00 -5.77
CA TYR A 75 4.04 -2.22 -6.40
C TYR A 75 2.54 -2.36 -6.14
N VAL A 76 1.84 -2.95 -7.11
CA VAL A 76 0.42 -3.28 -6.97
C VAL A 76 0.25 -4.60 -6.24
N MET A 77 -0.58 -4.56 -5.20
CA MET A 77 -0.95 -5.68 -4.35
C MET A 77 -2.42 -6.03 -4.60
N VAL A 78 -2.70 -7.31 -4.73
CA VAL A 78 -4.04 -7.87 -4.92
C VAL A 78 -4.32 -8.98 -3.91
N SER A 79 -5.59 -9.31 -3.72
CA SER A 79 -5.95 -10.47 -2.89
C SER A 79 -5.48 -11.75 -3.57
N ALA A 80 -4.78 -12.60 -2.81
CA ALA A 80 -4.32 -13.88 -3.32
C ALA A 80 -5.49 -14.89 -3.41
N PRO A 81 -5.44 -15.85 -4.34
CA PRO A 81 -6.32 -17.00 -4.32
C PRO A 81 -6.25 -17.73 -2.96
N PRO A 82 -7.35 -18.34 -2.49
CA PRO A 82 -7.34 -19.15 -1.27
C PRO A 82 -6.25 -20.22 -1.33
N GLY A 83 -5.45 -20.37 -0.27
CA GLY A 83 -4.42 -21.41 -0.19
C GLY A 83 -3.13 -21.13 -0.98
N HIS A 84 -2.95 -19.95 -1.56
CA HIS A 84 -1.76 -19.64 -2.35
C HIS A 84 -0.47 -19.71 -1.50
N PRO A 85 0.55 -20.51 -1.90
CA PRO A 85 1.71 -20.83 -1.06
C PRO A 85 2.59 -19.61 -0.77
N HIS A 86 2.71 -18.70 -1.74
CA HIS A 86 3.54 -17.49 -1.61
C HIS A 86 2.75 -16.22 -1.27
N SER A 87 1.53 -16.38 -0.73
CA SER A 87 0.75 -15.22 -0.30
C SER A 87 1.24 -14.66 1.04
N ARG A 88 1.23 -13.34 1.17
CA ARG A 88 1.51 -12.67 2.44
C ARG A 88 0.26 -12.71 3.30
N ALA A 89 0.20 -13.63 4.25
CA ALA A 89 -0.87 -13.68 5.24
C ALA A 89 -0.82 -12.44 6.16
N TYR A 90 -1.98 -11.89 6.47
CA TYR A 90 -2.12 -10.78 7.43
C TYR A 90 -3.06 -11.22 8.55
N GLY A 91 -2.51 -11.90 9.57
CA GLY A 91 -3.22 -12.30 10.79
C GLY A 91 -4.61 -12.91 10.53
N TYR A 92 -5.65 -12.23 11.01
CA TYR A 92 -7.06 -12.66 10.99
C TYR A 92 -7.74 -12.71 9.62
N LYS A 93 -7.05 -12.35 8.52
CA LYS A 93 -7.66 -12.34 7.19
C LYS A 93 -7.68 -13.74 6.58
N LYS A 94 -8.87 -14.17 6.11
CA LYS A 94 -9.06 -15.42 5.37
C LYS A 94 -8.26 -15.51 4.07
N LEU A 95 -7.93 -14.37 3.46
CA LEU A 95 -7.18 -14.29 2.21
C LEU A 95 -5.86 -13.54 2.43
N GLY A 96 -4.77 -14.10 1.90
CA GLY A 96 -3.48 -13.45 1.82
C GLY A 96 -3.44 -12.36 0.74
N ILE A 97 -2.33 -11.63 0.68
CA ILE A 97 -2.10 -10.59 -0.34
C ILE A 97 -0.86 -10.98 -1.14
N ILE A 98 -0.90 -10.80 -2.46
CA ILE A 98 0.22 -11.08 -3.36
C ILE A 98 0.46 -9.90 -4.32
N LEU A 99 1.67 -9.82 -4.86
CA LEU A 99 2.03 -8.85 -5.89
C LEU A 99 1.33 -9.20 -7.21
N GLU A 100 0.69 -8.22 -7.84
CA GLU A 100 -0.09 -8.41 -9.08
C GLU A 100 0.78 -8.97 -10.20
N HIS A 101 1.98 -8.42 -10.42
CA HIS A 101 2.89 -8.89 -11.48
C HIS A 101 3.29 -10.36 -11.32
N ARG A 102 3.45 -10.86 -10.09
CA ARG A 102 3.76 -12.27 -9.83
C ARG A 102 2.57 -13.14 -10.23
N LEU A 103 1.38 -12.77 -9.78
CA LEU A 103 0.16 -13.52 -10.09
C LEU A 103 -0.18 -13.52 -11.59
N VAL A 104 0.10 -12.42 -12.29
CA VAL A 104 -0.03 -12.36 -13.76
C VAL A 104 0.93 -13.35 -14.41
N MET A 105 2.22 -13.36 -14.03
CA MET A 105 3.19 -14.28 -14.61
C MET A 105 2.94 -15.74 -14.23
N GLU A 106 2.48 -16.04 -13.02
CA GLU A 106 2.08 -17.39 -12.61
C GLU A 106 0.94 -17.93 -13.48
N LYS A 107 -0.05 -17.08 -13.81
CA LYS A 107 -1.13 -17.44 -14.74
C LYS A 107 -0.62 -17.73 -16.15
N VAL A 108 0.32 -16.93 -16.65
CA VAL A 108 0.91 -17.10 -17.98
C VAL A 108 1.74 -18.39 -18.06
N LEU A 109 2.51 -18.70 -17.02
CA LEU A 109 3.35 -19.89 -16.94
C LEU A 109 2.59 -21.18 -16.61
N GLY A 110 1.39 -21.06 -16.02
CA GLY A 110 0.60 -22.21 -15.55
C GLY A 110 1.18 -22.92 -14.33
N ARG A 111 2.15 -22.29 -13.63
CA ARG A 111 2.76 -22.79 -12.38
C ARG A 111 3.04 -21.64 -11.42
N TYR A 112 3.23 -21.96 -10.13
CA TYR A 112 3.69 -20.98 -9.15
C TYR A 112 5.13 -20.56 -9.44
N LEU A 113 5.43 -19.29 -9.14
CA LEU A 113 6.78 -18.75 -9.25
C LEU A 113 7.56 -19.08 -7.99
N GLU A 114 8.74 -19.63 -8.19
CA GLU A 114 9.65 -19.95 -7.11
C GLU A 114 10.08 -18.69 -6.35
N PRO A 115 10.46 -18.79 -5.06
CA PRO A 115 10.87 -17.64 -4.25
C PRO A 115 12.08 -16.88 -4.82
N HIS A 116 12.94 -17.56 -5.59
CA HIS A 116 14.16 -17.00 -6.18
C HIS A 116 13.96 -16.38 -7.56
N GLU A 117 12.84 -16.69 -8.23
CA GLU A 117 12.48 -16.09 -9.52
C GLU A 117 12.07 -14.62 -9.35
N VAL A 118 12.56 -13.77 -10.26
CA VAL A 118 12.33 -12.33 -10.22
C VAL A 118 11.51 -11.92 -11.44
N VAL A 119 10.38 -11.26 -11.19
CA VAL A 119 9.57 -10.63 -12.25
C VAL A 119 10.01 -9.19 -12.38
N ASP A 120 10.29 -8.77 -13.60
CA ASP A 120 10.75 -7.42 -13.96
C ASP A 120 9.82 -6.79 -14.99
N HIS A 121 9.64 -5.48 -14.87
CA HIS A 121 8.86 -4.67 -15.80
C HIS A 121 9.78 -4.11 -16.88
N ILE A 122 9.52 -4.41 -18.14
CA ILE A 122 10.37 -4.02 -19.27
C ILE A 122 10.45 -2.50 -19.39
N ASP A 123 9.33 -1.81 -19.20
CA ASP A 123 9.23 -0.35 -19.21
C ASP A 123 9.70 0.34 -17.91
N GLY A 124 10.01 -0.42 -16.86
CA GLY A 124 10.36 0.11 -15.53
C GLY A 124 9.17 0.66 -14.73
N CYS A 125 7.94 0.51 -15.21
CA CYS A 125 6.72 0.95 -14.56
C CYS A 125 6.08 -0.19 -13.75
N THR A 126 6.22 -0.14 -12.42
CA THR A 126 5.76 -1.20 -11.51
C THR A 126 4.24 -1.35 -11.39
N LEU A 127 3.48 -0.43 -12.00
CA LEU A 127 2.01 -0.48 -12.07
C LEU A 127 1.52 -1.12 -13.37
N HIS A 128 2.35 -1.17 -14.41
CA HIS A 128 2.01 -1.69 -15.74
C HIS A 128 2.19 -3.21 -15.79
N ASN A 129 1.21 -3.94 -15.22
CA ASN A 129 1.28 -5.39 -15.06
C ASN A 129 0.69 -6.17 -16.26
N ASP A 130 0.85 -5.65 -17.48
CA ASP A 130 0.49 -6.38 -18.70
C ASP A 130 1.44 -7.58 -18.88
N PRO A 131 0.94 -8.80 -19.16
CA PRO A 131 1.80 -9.96 -19.42
C PRO A 131 2.94 -9.70 -20.42
N LYS A 132 2.69 -8.87 -21.45
CA LYS A 132 3.69 -8.53 -22.48
C LYS A 132 4.76 -7.57 -21.98
N ASN A 133 4.47 -6.80 -20.93
CA ASN A 133 5.43 -5.89 -20.30
C ASN A 133 6.25 -6.57 -19.17
N LEU A 134 5.92 -7.81 -18.83
CA LEU A 134 6.59 -8.55 -17.77
C LEU A 134 7.57 -9.56 -18.34
N ARG A 135 8.70 -9.73 -17.65
CA ARG A 135 9.66 -10.81 -17.93
C ARG A 135 10.09 -11.46 -16.63
N VAL A 136 10.39 -12.76 -16.68
CA VAL A 136 10.82 -13.55 -15.51
C VAL A 136 12.29 -13.89 -15.69
N PHE A 137 13.05 -13.72 -14.61
CA PHE A 137 14.43 -14.15 -14.50
C PHE A 137 14.53 -15.32 -13.53
N SER A 138 15.42 -16.27 -13.84
CA SER A 138 15.65 -17.43 -13.00
C SER A 138 16.21 -17.05 -11.63
N SER A 139 16.96 -15.94 -11.55
CA SER A 139 17.56 -15.49 -10.30
C SER A 139 17.74 -13.97 -10.29
N ASN A 140 17.88 -13.43 -9.07
CA ASN A 140 18.23 -12.02 -8.90
C ASN A 140 19.59 -11.65 -9.53
N ALA A 141 20.54 -12.59 -9.59
CA ALA A 141 21.84 -12.35 -10.22
C ALA A 141 21.71 -12.13 -11.74
N GLU A 142 20.85 -12.91 -12.39
CA GLU A 142 20.54 -12.75 -13.81
C GLU A 142 19.80 -11.44 -14.08
N HIS A 143 18.77 -11.14 -13.28
CA HIS A 143 18.03 -9.88 -13.34
C HIS A 143 18.96 -8.67 -13.25
N LEU A 144 19.86 -8.63 -12.26
CA LEU A 144 20.81 -7.54 -12.08
C LEU A 144 21.80 -7.45 -13.24
N ARG A 145 22.26 -8.59 -13.76
CA ARG A 145 23.16 -8.62 -14.92
C ARG A 145 22.51 -7.98 -16.14
N VAL A 146 21.24 -8.27 -16.41
CA VAL A 146 20.56 -7.69 -17.57
C VAL A 146 20.18 -6.23 -17.35
N THR A 147 19.68 -5.88 -16.17
CA THR A 147 19.14 -4.53 -15.90
C THR A 147 20.19 -3.50 -15.54
N THR A 148 21.31 -3.90 -14.93
CA THR A 148 22.32 -2.96 -14.42
C THR A 148 23.50 -2.81 -15.38
N THR A 149 23.74 -3.77 -16.27
CA THR A 149 24.87 -3.71 -17.20
C THR A 149 24.75 -2.50 -18.12
N GLY A 150 25.81 -1.71 -18.19
CA GLY A 150 25.87 -0.48 -19.00
C GLY A 150 25.39 0.79 -18.29
N ILE A 151 24.69 0.69 -17.16
CA ILE A 151 24.23 1.87 -16.40
C ILE A 151 25.36 2.42 -15.54
N LYS A 152 25.90 3.58 -15.95
CA LYS A 152 26.89 4.32 -15.14
C LYS A 152 26.19 5.07 -14.01
N LYS A 153 26.58 4.76 -12.76
CA LYS A 153 26.10 5.49 -11.59
C LYS A 153 26.62 6.94 -11.62
N LYS A 154 25.72 7.90 -11.48
CA LYS A 154 26.05 9.33 -11.36
C LYS A 154 26.33 9.63 -9.89
N TYR A 155 27.61 9.77 -9.54
CA TYR A 155 28.03 10.20 -8.21
C TYR A 155 28.14 11.72 -8.16
N SER A 156 27.90 12.33 -6.99
CA SER A 156 28.23 13.74 -6.78
C SER A 156 29.75 13.93 -6.82
N ALA A 157 30.22 15.17 -7.06
CA ALA A 157 31.65 15.48 -7.01
C ALA A 157 32.28 15.05 -5.68
N GLU A 158 31.62 15.36 -4.56
CA GLU A 158 32.03 14.93 -3.22
C GLU A 158 32.05 13.40 -3.06
N GLY A 159 31.01 12.71 -3.56
CA GLY A 159 30.96 11.24 -3.50
C GLY A 159 32.05 10.58 -4.35
N THR A 160 32.37 11.16 -5.50
CA THR A 160 33.46 10.71 -6.37
C THR A 160 34.82 10.91 -5.69
N ALA A 161 35.02 12.05 -5.00
CA ALA A 161 36.23 12.32 -4.23
C ALA A 161 36.42 11.30 -3.09
N LYS A 162 35.35 10.99 -2.33
CA LYS A 162 35.38 9.97 -1.27
C LYS A 162 35.67 8.56 -1.80
N LEU A 163 35.13 8.20 -2.96
CA LEU A 163 35.44 6.91 -3.61
C LEU A 163 36.90 6.82 -4.07
N ARG A 164 37.50 7.94 -4.47
CA ARG A 164 38.93 8.00 -4.82
C ARG A 164 39.81 7.89 -3.58
N ASP A 165 39.49 8.63 -2.53
CA ASP A 165 40.23 8.65 -1.26
C ASP A 165 40.24 7.28 -0.56
N SER A 166 39.08 6.61 -0.53
CA SER A 166 38.95 5.24 0.01
C SER A 166 39.75 4.17 -0.70
N ARG A 167 40.08 4.36 -1.98
CA ARG A 167 40.98 3.45 -2.71
C ARG A 167 42.45 3.66 -2.36
N VAL A 168 42.82 4.85 -1.89
CA VAL A 168 44.22 5.25 -1.63
C VAL A 168 44.61 5.00 -0.18
N ASN A 169 43.75 5.38 0.78
CA ASN A 169 44.10 5.39 2.20
C ASN A 169 43.68 4.12 2.98
N GLY A 170 43.15 3.10 2.29
CA GLY A 170 42.60 1.91 2.93
C GLY A 170 41.39 2.22 3.82
N HIS A 171 40.77 1.20 4.42
CA HIS A 171 39.56 1.33 5.23
C HIS A 171 39.78 1.98 6.61
N GLN A 172 40.52 3.09 6.71
CA GLN A 172 40.66 3.88 7.95
C GLN A 172 39.48 4.84 8.18
N PHE A 173 38.28 4.50 7.69
CA PHE A 173 37.11 5.34 7.86
C PHE A 173 36.52 5.14 9.26
N ALA A 174 36.44 6.21 10.05
CA ALA A 174 35.58 6.27 11.23
C ALA A 174 34.18 5.80 10.83
N ASN A 175 33.59 4.84 11.57
CA ASN A 175 32.31 4.20 11.24
C ASN A 175 31.21 5.26 11.07
N PRO A 176 30.88 5.67 9.83
CA PRO A 176 30.00 6.80 9.64
C PRO A 176 28.56 6.35 9.86
N GLU A 177 27.71 7.25 10.33
CA GLU A 177 26.29 6.94 10.46
C GLU A 177 25.70 6.51 9.11
N ARG A 178 25.12 5.31 9.08
CA ARG A 178 24.51 4.76 7.86
C ARG A 178 23.18 5.48 7.58
N ILE A 179 23.20 6.43 6.65
CA ILE A 179 21.99 7.12 6.19
C ILE A 179 21.33 6.32 5.06
N CYS A 180 20.30 5.54 5.36
CA CYS A 180 19.47 4.87 4.34
C CYS A 180 18.36 5.80 3.83
N LYS A 181 18.68 6.62 2.81
CA LYS A 181 17.71 7.54 2.19
C LYS A 181 16.48 6.82 1.64
N TYR A 182 16.66 5.66 1.00
CA TYR A 182 15.57 4.86 0.43
C TYR A 182 14.48 4.54 1.46
N ASN A 183 14.87 4.03 2.63
CA ASN A 183 13.89 3.69 3.68
C ASN A 183 13.15 4.92 4.21
N HIS A 184 13.79 6.10 4.21
CA HIS A 184 13.14 7.35 4.58
C HIS A 184 12.06 7.74 3.54
N HIS A 185 12.41 7.75 2.25
CA HIS A 185 11.46 8.03 1.16
C HIS A 185 10.31 7.01 1.12
N LYS A 186 10.61 5.73 1.29
CA LYS A 186 9.63 4.65 1.41
C LYS A 186 8.67 4.88 2.58
N LYS A 187 9.18 5.21 3.78
CA LYS A 187 8.34 5.46 4.97
C LYS A 187 7.40 6.66 4.75
N ARG A 188 7.88 7.71 4.08
CA ARG A 188 7.09 8.90 3.71
C ARG A 188 6.09 8.62 2.58
N GLY A 189 6.26 7.51 1.86
CA GLY A 189 5.42 7.13 0.74
C GLY A 189 5.78 7.82 -0.57
N GLU A 190 6.95 8.47 -0.64
CA GLU A 190 7.42 9.19 -1.82
C GLU A 190 7.76 8.23 -2.97
N MET A 191 8.28 7.04 -2.67
CA MET A 191 8.51 6.00 -3.68
C MET A 191 7.21 5.58 -4.39
N ARG A 192 6.12 5.44 -3.64
CA ARG A 192 4.80 5.17 -4.20
C ARG A 192 4.32 6.31 -5.09
N LEU A 193 4.44 7.56 -4.65
CA LEU A 193 4.04 8.73 -5.44
C LEU A 193 4.87 8.82 -6.73
N LYS A 194 6.18 8.58 -6.65
CA LYS A 194 7.07 8.50 -7.82
C LYS A 194 6.58 7.46 -8.83
N ARG A 195 6.24 6.25 -8.38
CA ARG A 195 5.78 5.18 -9.29
C ARG A 195 4.42 5.52 -9.93
N ILE A 196 3.52 6.15 -9.19
CA ILE A 196 2.22 6.60 -9.71
C ILE A 196 2.39 7.73 -10.72
N LEU A 197 3.26 8.71 -10.43
CA LEU A 197 3.60 9.79 -11.35
C LEU A 197 4.15 9.22 -12.67
N HIS A 198 5.12 8.31 -12.57
CA HIS A 198 5.70 7.67 -13.76
C HIS A 198 4.67 6.86 -14.56
N ALA A 199 3.80 6.12 -13.89
CA ALA A 199 2.72 5.38 -14.55
C ALA A 199 1.72 6.31 -15.25
N TYR A 200 1.40 7.44 -14.63
CA TYR A 200 0.54 8.47 -15.22
C TYR A 200 1.15 9.09 -16.47
N GLU A 201 2.44 9.43 -16.43
CA GLU A 201 3.16 9.99 -17.59
C GLU A 201 3.25 9.00 -18.74
N LEU A 202 3.45 7.71 -18.44
CA LEU A 202 3.63 6.67 -19.45
C LEU A 202 2.32 6.19 -20.07
N LEU A 203 1.28 5.99 -19.26
CA LEU A 203 0.05 5.31 -19.68
C LEU A 203 -1.15 6.25 -19.81
N GLY A 204 -1.05 7.48 -19.30
CA GLY A 204 -2.15 8.44 -19.23
C GLY A 204 -3.12 8.16 -18.07
N LYS A 205 -4.01 9.14 -17.81
CA LYS A 205 -4.96 9.13 -16.68
C LYS A 205 -5.94 7.96 -16.71
N ASP A 206 -6.42 7.63 -17.90
CA ASP A 206 -7.53 6.70 -18.09
C ASP A 206 -7.06 5.24 -18.22
N SER A 207 -5.77 4.99 -17.96
CA SER A 207 -5.20 3.66 -18.01
C SER A 207 -5.81 2.74 -16.95
N PRO A 208 -6.22 1.50 -17.31
CA PRO A 208 -6.73 0.53 -16.35
C PRO A 208 -5.68 0.19 -15.27
N TYR A 209 -4.40 0.35 -15.57
CA TYR A 209 -3.30 0.08 -14.66
C TYR A 209 -3.18 1.10 -13.51
N LEU A 210 -3.83 2.27 -13.61
CA LEU A 210 -3.94 3.25 -12.52
C LEU A 210 -5.15 3.01 -11.60
N LEU A 211 -6.01 2.03 -11.87
CA LEU A 211 -7.15 1.73 -11.00
C LEU A 211 -6.71 1.38 -9.57
N GLY A 212 -7.38 1.94 -8.57
CA GLY A 212 -6.99 1.81 -7.16
C GLY A 212 -5.84 2.73 -6.71
N SER A 213 -5.32 3.58 -7.61
CA SER A 213 -4.33 4.61 -7.30
C SER A 213 -4.92 6.01 -7.09
N GLU A 214 -6.22 6.18 -7.34
CA GLU A 214 -6.95 7.45 -7.43
C GLU A 214 -6.56 8.49 -6.36
N LEU A 215 -6.67 8.13 -5.07
CA LEU A 215 -6.33 9.02 -3.96
C LEU A 215 -4.90 9.59 -4.07
N TYR A 216 -3.95 8.76 -4.48
CA TYR A 216 -2.55 9.16 -4.61
C TYR A 216 -2.29 9.83 -5.95
N LEU A 217 -3.03 9.48 -6.99
CA LEU A 217 -2.98 10.16 -8.28
C LEU A 217 -3.46 11.60 -8.15
N GLU A 218 -4.61 11.83 -7.51
CA GLU A 218 -5.11 13.18 -7.18
C GLU A 218 -4.08 13.98 -6.39
N LYS A 219 -3.47 13.34 -5.38
CA LYS A 219 -2.39 13.96 -4.61
C LYS A 219 -1.23 14.37 -5.50
N VAL A 220 -0.76 13.51 -6.41
CA VAL A 220 0.34 13.80 -7.34
C VAL A 220 -0.03 14.92 -8.31
N LEU A 221 -1.24 14.91 -8.85
CA LEU A 221 -1.71 15.93 -9.80
C LEU A 221 -1.79 17.32 -9.15
N ALA A 222 -2.17 17.38 -7.87
CA ALA A 222 -2.21 18.61 -7.09
C ALA A 222 -0.83 19.16 -6.67
N MET A 223 0.26 18.42 -6.86
CA MET A 223 1.61 18.88 -6.55
C MET A 223 2.10 19.92 -7.57
N SER A 224 2.96 20.84 -7.11
CA SER A 224 3.69 21.77 -7.97
C SER A 224 4.69 21.03 -8.87
N ASP A 225 5.11 21.66 -9.96
CA ASP A 225 6.07 21.04 -10.89
C ASP A 225 7.42 20.77 -10.24
N ALA A 226 7.88 21.67 -9.35
CA ALA A 226 9.11 21.48 -8.56
C ALA A 226 9.05 20.25 -7.65
N GLU A 227 7.88 19.96 -7.07
CA GLU A 227 7.70 18.76 -6.26
C GLU A 227 7.66 17.48 -7.11
N LYS A 228 7.04 17.54 -8.30
CA LYS A 228 7.05 16.43 -9.27
C LYS A 228 8.48 16.14 -9.75
N ASP A 229 9.27 17.17 -10.05
CA ASP A 229 10.68 17.03 -10.41
C ASP A 229 11.50 16.40 -9.29
N ARG A 230 11.25 16.81 -8.04
CA ARG A 230 11.86 16.16 -6.88
C ARG A 230 11.53 14.67 -6.82
N LEU A 231 10.27 14.28 -7.06
CA LEU A 231 9.88 12.87 -7.09
C LEU A 231 10.56 12.08 -8.22
N ARG A 232 10.71 12.69 -9.40
CA ARG A 232 11.42 12.08 -10.54
C ARG A 232 12.90 11.81 -10.22
N ALA A 233 13.52 12.70 -9.45
CA ALA A 233 14.93 12.63 -9.07
C ALA A 233 15.27 11.65 -7.93
N LEU A 234 14.26 11.14 -7.18
CA LEU A 234 14.45 10.12 -6.13
C LEU A 234 14.90 8.78 -6.70
#